data_AF-A0A1V9YE47-F1
#
_entry.id   AF-A0A1V9YE47-F1
#
_cell.length_a   1.000
_cell.length_b   1.000
_cell.length_c   1.000
_cell.angle_alpha   90.00
_cell.angle_beta   90.00
_cell.angle_gamma   90.00
#
_symmetry.space_group_name_H-M   'P 1'
#
loop_
_entity.id
_entity.type
_entity.pdbx_description
1 polymer ?
#
loop_
_entity_poly.entity_id
_entity_poly.type
_entity_poly.pdbx_seq_one_letter_code
_entity_poly.pdbx_strand_id
1 'polypeptide(L)'
;MAQQTCQICLEQVDDILTQLCRRTCPAAVCINCTREYIKVKTRSVLQGVVAKLNCPICIRPINLVRWHELLGDKDEEIFQFQERIRVACAVKCPWCSTMQTMLPSPHDSMPPIKLPASLARHIPQLKTLCGRYCRHHLSAQALYSFIRDTFQQYSSQILDTILPLIHDTERRAMLFLRWRRDEPFIKTPCCNADVCFSCHTAGHHTGQPCSSLESNEDIAQCPECKLHFVKSDGCDSMTCFCGQYFSWQNERMVFQFKKISPTSLS
;
A
#
# COMPACT_ATOMS: atom_id res chain seq x y z
N MET A 1 -16.17 4.87 36.97
CA MET A 1 -16.34 4.96 35.50
C MET A 1 -17.38 3.94 35.10
N ALA A 2 -18.20 4.17 34.07
CA ALA A 2 -19.22 3.20 33.68
C ALA A 2 -18.55 2.04 32.93
N GLN A 3 -18.55 0.85 33.53
CA GLN A 3 -18.05 -0.36 32.86
C GLN A 3 -18.88 -0.63 31.61
N GLN A 4 -18.19 -0.94 30.52
CA GLN A 4 -18.81 -1.28 29.25
C GLN A 4 -18.41 -2.70 28.85
N THR A 5 -19.34 -3.42 28.20
CA THR A 5 -19.08 -4.78 27.73
C THR A 5 -18.31 -4.75 26.42
N CYS A 6 -17.16 -5.44 26.38
CA CYS A 6 -16.40 -5.64 25.17
C CYS A 6 -17.16 -6.55 24.19
N GLN A 7 -17.27 -6.15 22.92
CA GLN A 7 -17.97 -6.94 21.89
C GLN A 7 -17.20 -8.19 21.43
N ILE A 8 -15.93 -8.36 21.82
CA ILE A 8 -15.11 -9.52 21.43
C ILE A 8 -15.02 -10.54 22.56
N CYS A 9 -14.52 -10.16 23.74
CA CYS A 9 -14.40 -11.09 24.88
C CYS A 9 -15.67 -11.19 25.73
N LEU A 10 -16.66 -10.32 25.53
CA LEU A 10 -17.91 -10.25 26.30
C LEU A 10 -17.74 -9.90 27.79
N GLU A 11 -16.54 -9.48 28.20
CA GLU A 11 -16.23 -9.06 29.57
C GLU A 11 -16.59 -7.58 29.81
N GLN A 12 -16.93 -7.25 31.05
CA GLN A 12 -17.08 -5.87 31.52
C GLN A 12 -15.71 -5.31 31.87
N VAL A 13 -15.33 -4.20 31.21
CA VAL A 13 -14.04 -3.54 31.44
C VAL A 13 -14.21 -2.03 31.46
N ASP A 14 -13.25 -1.33 32.05
CA ASP A 14 -13.22 0.13 32.10
C ASP A 14 -12.63 0.75 30.81
N ASP A 15 -11.67 0.08 30.18
CA ASP A 15 -10.94 0.59 28.99
C ASP A 15 -11.51 0.05 27.67
N ILE A 16 -12.68 0.57 27.28
CA ILE A 16 -13.30 0.29 25.98
C ILE A 16 -12.92 1.36 24.95
N LEU A 17 -12.37 0.90 23.82
CA LEU A 17 -12.20 1.71 22.63
C LEU A 17 -13.51 1.74 21.84
N THR A 18 -14.02 2.94 21.59
CA THR A 18 -15.18 3.18 20.74
C THR A 18 -14.81 3.98 19.51
N GLN A 19 -15.74 4.09 18.55
CA GLN A 19 -15.58 4.96 17.37
C GLN A 19 -14.30 4.68 16.56
N LEU A 20 -13.91 3.39 16.47
CA LEU A 20 -12.61 2.97 15.92
C LEU A 20 -12.34 3.55 14.52
N CYS A 21 -13.26 3.35 13.58
CA CYS A 21 -13.08 3.79 12.18
C CYS A 21 -13.73 5.14 11.85
N ARG A 22 -14.73 5.57 12.63
CA ARG A 22 -15.50 6.83 12.45
C ARG A 22 -16.37 7.09 13.67
N ARG A 23 -16.90 8.32 13.77
CA ARG A 23 -17.79 8.74 14.87
C ARG A 23 -19.03 7.85 15.05
N THR A 24 -19.57 7.32 13.97
CA THR A 24 -20.74 6.41 13.97
C THR A 24 -20.36 4.93 13.94
N CYS A 25 -19.12 4.59 14.26
CA CYS A 25 -18.68 3.18 14.31
C CYS A 25 -19.30 2.52 15.54
N PRO A 26 -20.00 1.37 15.39
CA PRO A 26 -20.66 0.69 16.51
C PRO A 26 -19.69 -0.14 17.36
N ALA A 27 -18.39 -0.06 17.08
CA ALA A 27 -17.39 -0.84 17.77
C ALA A 27 -17.23 -0.36 19.21
N ALA A 28 -17.24 -1.31 20.14
CA ALA A 28 -16.93 -1.17 21.55
C ALA A 28 -16.04 -2.37 21.93
N VAL A 29 -14.73 -2.20 21.87
CA VAL A 29 -13.75 -3.28 22.00
C VAL A 29 -12.69 -2.87 23.01
N CYS A 30 -12.34 -3.77 23.95
CA CYS A 30 -11.29 -3.48 24.92
C CYS A 30 -9.90 -3.40 24.26
N ILE A 31 -8.96 -2.74 24.93
CA ILE A 31 -7.58 -2.58 24.45
C ILE A 31 -6.93 -3.96 24.21
N ASN A 32 -7.13 -4.93 25.12
CA ASN A 32 -6.53 -6.26 25.01
C ASN A 32 -7.02 -7.01 23.76
N CYS A 33 -8.33 -7.02 23.51
CA CYS A 33 -8.90 -7.64 22.31
C CYS A 33 -8.45 -6.93 21.04
N THR A 34 -8.28 -5.61 21.10
CA THR A 34 -7.79 -4.81 19.97
C THR A 34 -6.35 -5.17 19.62
N ARG A 35 -5.45 -5.26 20.62
CA ARG A 35 -4.06 -5.67 20.43
C ARG A 35 -3.94 -7.08 19.89
N GLU A 36 -4.68 -8.04 20.47
CA GLU A 36 -4.65 -9.42 19.99
C GLU A 36 -5.22 -9.53 18.56
N TYR A 37 -6.26 -8.75 18.22
CA TYR A 37 -6.74 -8.65 16.83
C TYR A 37 -5.64 -8.16 15.87
N ILE A 38 -4.93 -7.09 16.22
CA ILE A 38 -3.84 -6.54 15.40
C ILE A 38 -2.75 -7.59 15.23
N LYS A 39 -2.31 -8.22 16.31
CA LYS A 39 -1.30 -9.28 16.32
C LYS A 39 -1.66 -10.45 15.41
N VAL A 40 -2.90 -10.94 15.50
CA VAL A 40 -3.41 -12.00 14.61
C VAL A 40 -3.42 -11.52 13.16
N LYS A 41 -3.83 -10.28 12.90
CA LYS A 41 -3.78 -9.69 11.56
C LYS A 41 -2.35 -9.58 11.03
N THR A 42 -1.41 -9.09 11.83
CA THR A 42 0.03 -9.01 11.50
C THR A 42 0.59 -10.36 11.08
N ARG A 43 0.26 -11.42 11.82
CA ARG A 43 0.70 -12.80 11.52
C ARG A 43 0.08 -13.36 10.23
N SER A 44 -1.12 -12.89 9.87
CA SER A 44 -1.80 -13.31 8.63
C SER A 44 -1.34 -12.56 7.38
N VAL A 45 -0.52 -11.50 7.51
CA VAL A 45 0.00 -10.75 6.36
C VAL A 45 1.04 -11.59 5.64
N LEU A 46 0.78 -11.89 4.36
CA LEU A 46 1.78 -12.51 3.49
C LEU A 46 2.98 -11.58 3.31
N GLN A 47 4.17 -12.16 3.39
CA GLN A 47 5.41 -11.42 3.14
C GLN A 47 5.38 -10.81 1.74
N GLY A 48 5.81 -9.56 1.62
CA GLY A 48 5.82 -8.84 0.34
C GLY A 48 4.47 -8.21 -0.05
N VAL A 49 3.43 -8.35 0.78
CA VAL A 49 2.09 -7.83 0.48
C VAL A 49 1.70 -6.73 1.46
N VAL A 50 1.21 -5.62 0.93
CA VAL A 50 0.61 -4.56 1.76
C VAL A 50 -0.80 -4.96 2.17
N ALA A 51 -1.06 -4.98 3.48
CA ALA A 51 -2.34 -5.30 4.07
C ALA A 51 -2.97 -4.07 4.74
N LYS A 52 -4.30 -4.03 4.76
CA LYS A 52 -5.08 -3.01 5.47
C LYS A 52 -5.46 -3.51 6.85
N LEU A 53 -5.39 -2.63 7.85
CA LEU A 53 -5.89 -2.91 9.19
C LEU A 53 -7.32 -2.39 9.34
N ASN A 54 -8.28 -3.31 9.26
CA ASN A 54 -9.70 -2.98 9.32
C ASN A 54 -10.21 -2.90 10.76
N CYS A 55 -11.34 -2.25 10.97
CA CYS A 55 -12.12 -2.35 12.19
C CYS A 55 -12.55 -3.81 12.42
N PRO A 56 -12.35 -4.38 13.61
CA PRO A 56 -12.74 -5.77 13.89
C PRO A 56 -14.27 -5.99 13.85
N ILE A 57 -15.06 -4.94 14.02
CA ILE A 57 -16.53 -5.04 14.10
C ILE A 57 -17.20 -4.73 12.76
N CYS A 58 -16.86 -3.60 12.13
CA CYS A 58 -17.52 -3.17 10.88
C CYS A 58 -16.69 -3.40 9.62
N ILE A 59 -15.50 -4.00 9.75
CA ILE A 59 -14.60 -4.41 8.65
C ILE A 59 -14.15 -3.24 7.73
N ARG A 60 -14.42 -2.00 8.12
CA ARG A 60 -13.95 -0.82 7.39
C ARG A 60 -12.46 -0.60 7.62
N PRO A 61 -11.68 -0.22 6.60
CA PRO A 61 -10.27 0.14 6.78
C PRO A 61 -10.14 1.32 7.73
N ILE A 62 -9.13 1.26 8.59
CA ILE A 62 -8.79 2.31 9.54
C ILE A 62 -7.40 2.83 9.18
N ASN A 63 -7.26 4.15 9.14
CA ASN A 63 -5.97 4.79 8.94
C ASN A 63 -5.03 4.47 10.12
N LEU A 64 -3.77 4.12 9.86
CA LEU A 64 -2.81 3.75 10.90
C LEU A 64 -2.49 4.88 11.87
N VAL A 65 -2.62 6.15 11.46
CA VAL A 65 -2.53 7.29 12.38
C VAL A 65 -3.67 7.23 13.41
N ARG A 66 -4.88 6.83 13.00
CA ARG A 66 -6.00 6.65 13.92
C ARG A 66 -5.77 5.51 14.90
N TRP A 67 -5.07 4.44 14.50
CA TRP A 67 -4.70 3.38 15.43
C TRP A 67 -3.71 3.85 16.49
N HIS A 68 -2.72 4.66 16.09
CA HIS A 68 -1.80 5.32 17.02
C HIS A 68 -2.52 6.27 17.98
N GLU A 69 -3.50 7.05 17.52
CA GLU A 69 -4.34 7.88 18.40
C GLU A 69 -5.11 7.06 19.45
N LEU A 70 -5.50 5.82 19.11
CA LEU A 70 -6.32 4.97 19.99
C LEU A 70 -5.49 4.15 20.98
N LEU A 71 -4.29 3.71 20.60
CA LEU A 71 -3.44 2.79 21.38
C LEU A 71 -2.16 3.44 21.92
N GLY A 72 -1.81 4.61 21.40
CA GLY A 72 -0.56 5.33 21.66
C GLY A 72 0.50 5.06 20.59
N ASP A 73 1.35 6.08 20.32
CA ASP A 73 2.39 6.04 19.28
C ASP A 73 3.46 4.96 19.48
N LYS A 74 3.58 4.43 20.70
CA LYS A 74 4.56 3.40 21.08
C LYS A 74 3.95 2.01 21.20
N ASP A 75 2.74 1.79 20.67
CA ASP A 75 2.11 0.48 20.70
C ASP A 75 2.86 -0.51 19.80
N GLU A 76 3.41 -1.55 20.41
CA GLU A 76 4.27 -2.55 19.75
C GLU A 76 3.52 -3.29 18.64
N GLU A 77 2.23 -3.59 18.81
CA GLU A 77 1.48 -4.37 17.82
C GLU A 77 1.24 -3.57 16.53
N ILE A 78 1.01 -2.25 16.66
CA ILE A 78 0.94 -1.35 15.50
C ILE A 78 2.31 -1.21 14.85
N PHE A 79 3.38 -1.07 15.63
CA PHE A 79 4.74 -1.00 15.10
C PHE A 79 5.09 -2.25 14.27
N GLN A 80 4.84 -3.45 14.81
CA GLN A 80 5.05 -4.72 14.11
C GLN A 80 4.21 -4.84 12.84
N PHE A 81 2.95 -4.38 12.87
CA PHE A 81 2.10 -4.34 11.68
C PHE A 81 2.67 -3.42 10.59
N GLN A 82 3.16 -2.23 10.97
CA GLN A 82 3.79 -1.29 10.05
C GLN A 82 5.07 -1.85 9.44
N GLU A 83 5.89 -2.56 10.21
CA GLU A 83 7.13 -3.15 9.70
C GLU A 83 6.85 -4.21 8.63
N ARG A 84 5.79 -5.02 8.80
CA ARG A 84 5.33 -5.95 7.76
C ARG A 84 4.97 -5.25 6.45
N ILE A 85 4.34 -4.08 6.52
CA ILE A 85 4.05 -3.25 5.35
C ILE A 85 5.33 -2.70 4.72
N ARG A 86 6.29 -2.22 5.54
CA ARG A 86 7.56 -1.65 5.05
C ARG A 86 8.39 -2.67 4.28
N VAL A 87 8.40 -3.93 4.72
CA VAL A 87 9.08 -5.04 4.04
C VAL A 87 8.51 -5.30 2.65
N ALA A 88 7.23 -5.00 2.39
CA ALA A 88 6.65 -5.10 1.04
C ALA A 88 7.26 -4.12 0.03
N CYS A 89 7.96 -3.08 0.52
CA CYS A 89 8.68 -2.11 -0.29
C CYS A 89 10.20 -2.35 -0.27
N ALA A 90 10.66 -3.50 0.22
CA ALA A 90 12.09 -3.78 0.36
C ALA A 90 12.71 -4.43 -0.86
N VAL A 91 13.95 -4.02 -1.14
CA VAL A 91 14.80 -4.60 -2.18
C VAL A 91 16.12 -5.09 -1.58
N LYS A 92 16.67 -6.14 -2.17
CA LYS A 92 18.02 -6.60 -1.84
C LYS A 92 19.03 -5.79 -2.62
N CYS A 93 20.01 -5.20 -1.94
CA CYS A 93 21.10 -4.52 -2.63
C CYS A 93 21.97 -5.53 -3.39
N PRO A 94 22.22 -5.34 -4.70
CA PRO A 94 23.03 -6.29 -5.46
C PRO A 94 24.50 -6.29 -5.05
N TRP A 95 24.98 -5.22 -4.40
CA TRP A 95 26.39 -5.09 -4.01
C TRP A 95 26.66 -5.61 -2.60
N CYS A 96 25.96 -5.09 -1.58
CA CYS A 96 26.18 -5.50 -0.19
C CYS A 96 25.22 -6.60 0.30
N SER A 97 24.28 -7.05 -0.53
CA SER A 97 23.24 -8.03 -0.18
C SER A 97 22.29 -7.65 0.97
N THR A 98 22.38 -6.44 1.51
CA THR A 98 21.48 -5.94 2.56
C THR A 98 20.09 -5.68 2.00
N MET A 99 19.06 -6.11 2.73
CA MET A 99 17.67 -5.76 2.45
C MET A 99 17.37 -4.38 3.02
N GLN A 100 16.87 -3.47 2.18
CA GLN A 100 16.43 -2.15 2.62
C GLN A 100 15.07 -1.82 2.05
N THR A 101 14.21 -1.24 2.89
CA THR A 101 12.94 -0.67 2.43
C THR A 101 13.18 0.59 1.64
N MET A 102 12.52 0.69 0.49
CA MET A 102 12.52 1.85 -0.39
C MET A 102 11.40 2.82 -0.03
N LEU A 103 10.59 2.50 0.97
CA LEU A 103 9.52 3.36 1.44
C LEU A 103 10.11 4.53 2.26
N PRO A 104 9.94 5.79 1.83
CA PRO A 104 10.44 6.92 2.60
C PRO A 104 9.80 7.01 3.98
N SER A 105 10.55 7.52 4.95
CA SER A 105 10.05 7.82 6.29
C SER A 105 9.04 8.98 6.27
N PRO A 106 8.12 9.05 7.25
CA PRO A 106 7.20 10.18 7.34
C PRO A 106 7.94 11.47 7.67
N HIS A 107 7.50 12.58 7.09
CA HIS A 107 7.98 13.92 7.39
C HIS A 107 6.80 14.88 7.52
N ASP A 108 6.86 15.79 8.50
CA ASP A 108 5.80 16.77 8.73
C ASP A 108 5.75 17.86 7.66
N SER A 109 6.89 18.09 7.00
CA SER A 109 7.02 19.09 5.93
C SER A 109 8.04 18.63 4.90
N MET A 110 7.89 19.16 3.68
CA MET A 110 8.79 18.92 2.56
C MET A 110 9.14 20.25 1.89
N PRO A 111 10.35 20.36 1.29
CA PRO A 111 10.74 21.55 0.55
C PRO A 111 9.72 21.87 -0.57
N PRO A 112 9.43 23.15 -0.82
CA PRO A 112 8.49 23.54 -1.85
C PRO A 112 9.01 23.17 -3.24
N ILE A 113 8.12 22.60 -4.06
CA ILE A 113 8.41 22.29 -5.46
C ILE A 113 8.28 23.56 -6.30
N LYS A 114 9.26 23.81 -7.17
CA LYS A 114 9.17 24.86 -8.20
C LYS A 114 8.33 24.35 -9.37
N LEU A 115 7.11 24.85 -9.48
CA LEU A 115 6.18 24.50 -10.56
C LEU A 115 5.84 25.73 -11.43
N PRO A 116 5.64 25.55 -12.74
CA PRO A 116 4.98 26.56 -13.58
C PRO A 116 3.60 26.93 -13.02
N ALA A 117 3.20 28.21 -13.18
CA ALA A 117 1.92 28.71 -12.65
C ALA A 117 0.70 27.91 -13.14
N SER A 118 0.73 27.43 -14.39
CA SER A 118 -0.31 26.60 -15.00
C SER A 118 -0.51 25.26 -14.28
N LEU A 119 0.55 24.70 -13.68
CA LEU A 119 0.50 23.46 -12.90
C LEU A 119 0.25 23.75 -11.43
N ALA A 120 0.82 24.83 -10.89
CA ALA A 120 0.67 25.23 -9.49
C ALA A 120 -0.81 25.45 -9.11
N ARG A 121 -1.66 25.91 -10.04
CA ARG A 121 -3.11 26.06 -9.81
C ARG A 121 -3.83 24.75 -9.44
N HIS A 122 -3.25 23.59 -9.76
CA HIS A 122 -3.83 22.28 -9.45
C HIS A 122 -3.44 21.76 -8.05
N ILE A 123 -2.55 22.43 -7.33
CA ILE A 123 -2.11 22.03 -5.98
C ILE A 123 -3.25 21.94 -4.96
N PRO A 124 -4.23 22.87 -4.91
CA PRO A 124 -5.38 22.72 -4.00
C PRO A 124 -6.16 21.42 -4.26
N GLN A 125 -6.40 21.08 -5.52
CA GLN A 125 -7.08 19.83 -5.90
C GLN A 125 -6.26 18.60 -5.50
N LEU A 126 -4.93 18.63 -5.71
CA LEU A 126 -4.03 17.57 -5.26
C LEU A 126 -4.14 17.35 -3.74
N LYS A 127 -4.12 18.42 -2.94
CA LYS A 127 -4.30 18.35 -1.48
C LYS A 127 -5.62 17.69 -1.09
N THR A 128 -6.72 18.06 -1.76
CA THR A 128 -8.04 17.43 -1.53
C THR A 128 -8.01 15.93 -1.86
N LEU A 129 -7.40 15.54 -2.98
CA LEU A 129 -7.31 14.14 -3.39
C LEU A 129 -6.40 13.33 -2.46
N CYS A 130 -5.28 13.88 -2.00
CA CYS A 130 -4.45 13.27 -0.96
C CYS A 130 -5.25 13.06 0.34
N GLY A 131 -6.02 14.05 0.79
CA GLY A 131 -6.88 13.92 1.97
C GLY A 131 -7.98 12.85 1.81
N ARG A 132 -8.52 12.66 0.60
CA ARG A 132 -9.45 11.55 0.31
C ARG A 132 -8.72 10.21 0.26
N TYR A 133 -7.54 10.17 -0.33
CA TYR A 133 -6.68 8.99 -0.41
C TYR A 133 -6.30 8.49 0.99
N CYS A 134 -5.84 9.36 1.89
CA CYS A 134 -5.47 8.98 3.25
C CYS A 134 -6.66 8.46 4.07
N ARG A 135 -7.89 8.85 3.74
CA ARG A 135 -9.13 8.38 4.38
C ARG A 135 -9.77 7.18 3.68
N HIS A 136 -9.03 6.48 2.81
CA HIS A 136 -9.50 5.35 2.02
C HIS A 136 -10.71 5.65 1.10
N HIS A 137 -10.98 6.93 0.79
CA HIS A 137 -12.05 7.38 -0.11
C HIS A 137 -11.60 7.54 -1.58
N LEU A 138 -10.34 7.20 -1.88
CA LEU A 138 -9.73 7.24 -3.20
C LEU A 138 -8.70 6.11 -3.31
N SER A 139 -8.62 5.41 -4.45
CA SER A 139 -7.63 4.35 -4.68
C SER A 139 -6.23 4.92 -4.96
N ALA A 140 -5.20 4.09 -4.85
CA ALA A 140 -3.83 4.50 -5.21
C ALA A 140 -3.73 4.77 -6.71
N GLN A 141 -4.39 3.94 -7.53
CA GLN A 141 -4.48 4.14 -8.97
C GLN A 141 -5.08 5.51 -9.34
N ALA A 142 -6.19 5.91 -8.72
CA ALA A 142 -6.86 7.15 -9.07
C ALA A 142 -6.02 8.38 -8.70
N LEU A 143 -5.40 8.38 -7.52
CA LEU A 143 -4.48 9.45 -7.13
C LEU A 143 -3.26 9.50 -8.05
N TYR A 144 -2.63 8.35 -8.31
CA TYR A 144 -1.47 8.26 -9.18
C TYR A 144 -1.77 8.74 -10.61
N SER A 145 -2.91 8.33 -11.18
CA SER A 145 -3.32 8.75 -12.53
C SER A 145 -3.55 10.26 -12.59
N PHE A 146 -4.23 10.84 -11.60
CA PHE A 146 -4.37 12.30 -11.51
C PHE A 146 -3.02 13.01 -11.49
N ILE A 147 -2.07 12.53 -10.68
CA ILE A 147 -0.74 13.15 -10.57
C ILE A 147 0.00 13.07 -11.91
N ARG A 148 0.04 11.89 -12.53
CA ARG A 148 0.71 11.65 -13.80
C ARG A 148 0.11 12.52 -14.92
N ASP A 149 -1.21 12.50 -15.05
CA ASP A 149 -1.90 13.16 -16.17
C ASP A 149 -1.89 14.69 -16.01
N THR A 150 -1.93 15.19 -14.77
CA THR A 150 -1.95 16.65 -14.48
C THR A 150 -0.55 17.26 -14.48
N PHE A 151 0.43 16.62 -13.84
CA PHE A 151 1.76 17.19 -13.62
C PHE A 151 2.82 16.72 -14.63
N GLN A 152 2.52 15.71 -15.44
CA GLN A 152 3.35 15.24 -16.56
C GLN A 152 4.80 15.02 -16.13
N GLN A 153 5.78 15.70 -16.74
CA GLN A 153 7.20 15.60 -16.40
C GLN A 153 7.55 15.92 -14.93
N TYR A 154 6.65 16.58 -14.18
CA TYR A 154 6.83 16.86 -12.75
C TYR A 154 6.21 15.78 -11.85
N SER A 155 5.59 14.72 -12.40
CA SER A 155 4.89 13.68 -11.63
C SER A 155 5.78 13.00 -10.61
N SER A 156 7.01 12.63 -10.98
CA SER A 156 7.97 11.98 -10.10
C SER A 156 8.37 12.88 -8.93
N GLN A 157 8.64 14.17 -9.20
CA GLN A 157 8.95 15.16 -8.16
C GLN A 157 7.77 15.42 -7.21
N ILE A 158 6.54 15.41 -7.74
CA ILE A 158 5.32 15.48 -6.93
C ILE A 158 5.21 14.25 -6.04
N LEU A 159 5.41 13.05 -6.59
CA LEU A 159 5.33 11.79 -5.86
C LEU A 159 6.38 11.72 -4.74
N ASP A 160 7.63 12.10 -5.02
CA ASP A 160 8.70 12.22 -4.02
C ASP A 160 8.36 13.19 -2.90
N THR A 161 7.62 14.26 -3.20
CA THR A 161 7.22 15.25 -2.20
C THR A 161 6.02 14.79 -1.38
N ILE A 162 5.01 14.16 -1.99
CA ILE A 162 3.80 13.77 -1.26
C ILE A 162 3.97 12.48 -0.46
N LEU A 163 4.82 11.55 -0.90
CA LEU A 163 4.97 10.26 -0.24
C LEU A 163 5.38 10.42 1.24
N PRO A 164 6.41 11.21 1.59
CA PRO A 164 6.77 11.43 2.99
C PRO A 164 5.69 12.14 3.82
N LEU A 165 4.86 12.98 3.19
CA LEU A 165 3.75 13.68 3.84
C LEU A 165 2.55 12.75 4.15
N ILE A 166 2.57 11.50 3.69
CA ILE A 166 1.57 10.48 4.03
C ILE A 166 2.08 9.71 5.26
N HIS A 167 1.52 10.04 6.42
CA HIS A 167 1.90 9.43 7.70
C HIS A 167 1.39 7.99 7.87
N ASP A 168 0.28 7.66 7.22
CA ASP A 168 -0.22 6.29 7.18
C ASP A 168 0.72 5.42 6.33
N THR A 169 1.35 4.43 6.97
CA THR A 169 2.34 3.55 6.31
C THR A 169 1.73 2.65 5.25
N GLU A 170 0.49 2.17 5.43
CA GLU A 170 -0.23 1.39 4.41
C GLU A 170 -0.49 2.25 3.18
N ARG A 171 -1.04 3.45 3.38
CA ARG A 171 -1.32 4.37 2.27
C ARG A 171 -0.04 4.79 1.56
N ARG A 172 1.01 5.14 2.29
CA ARG A 172 2.29 5.49 1.68
C ARG A 172 2.85 4.33 0.86
N ALA A 173 2.82 3.11 1.39
CA ALA A 173 3.30 1.91 0.70
C ALA A 173 2.48 1.61 -0.56
N MET A 174 1.15 1.68 -0.49
CA MET A 174 0.28 1.46 -1.64
C MET A 174 0.56 2.44 -2.79
N LEU A 175 0.74 3.73 -2.50
CA LEU A 175 1.07 4.73 -3.51
C LEU A 175 2.47 4.51 -4.08
N PHE A 176 3.45 4.21 -3.22
CA PHE A 176 4.82 3.90 -3.64
C PHE A 176 4.86 2.69 -4.59
N LEU A 177 4.24 1.57 -4.21
CA LEU A 177 4.17 0.37 -5.05
C LEU A 177 3.44 0.63 -6.36
N ARG A 178 2.37 1.45 -6.35
CA ARG A 178 1.70 1.83 -7.59
C ARG A 178 2.64 2.59 -8.50
N TRP A 179 3.40 3.55 -7.98
CA TRP A 179 4.36 4.33 -8.74
C TRP A 179 5.48 3.47 -9.31
N ARG A 180 6.09 2.60 -8.50
CA ARG A 180 7.20 1.73 -8.92
C ARG A 180 6.85 0.71 -10.00
N ARG A 181 5.57 0.50 -10.30
CA ARG A 181 5.17 -0.32 -11.45
C ARG A 181 5.39 0.38 -12.78
N ASP A 182 5.19 1.69 -12.83
CA ASP A 182 5.36 2.48 -14.04
C ASP A 182 6.80 3.01 -14.14
N GLU A 183 7.43 3.28 -12.98
CA GLU A 183 8.82 3.71 -12.87
C GLU A 183 9.60 2.74 -11.95
N PRO A 184 10.01 1.56 -12.43
CA PRO A 184 10.61 0.53 -11.58
C PRO A 184 12.09 0.78 -11.25
N PHE A 185 12.78 1.60 -12.03
CA PHE A 185 14.20 1.83 -11.84
C PHE A 185 14.47 2.76 -10.66
N ILE A 186 15.22 2.25 -9.69
CA ILE A 186 15.58 2.95 -8.45
C ILE A 186 17.05 2.71 -8.12
N LYS A 187 17.52 3.44 -7.11
CA LYS A 187 18.84 3.24 -6.50
C LYS A 187 18.69 2.80 -5.05
N THR A 188 19.54 1.89 -4.61
CA THR A 188 19.54 1.46 -3.21
C THR A 188 20.07 2.57 -2.29
N PRO A 189 19.53 2.74 -1.07
CA PRO A 189 19.99 3.80 -0.17
C PRO A 189 21.40 3.54 0.38
N CYS A 190 21.78 2.28 0.61
CA CYS A 190 23.09 1.92 1.15
C CYS A 190 24.26 2.16 0.20
N CYS A 191 24.11 1.76 -1.06
CA CYS A 191 25.23 1.66 -2.00
C CYS A 191 25.02 2.51 -3.25
N ASN A 192 23.88 3.20 -3.37
CA ASN A 192 23.46 3.89 -4.59
C ASN A 192 23.46 2.97 -5.82
N ALA A 193 23.24 1.68 -5.61
CA ALA A 193 23.31 0.67 -6.66
C ALA A 193 22.01 0.66 -7.45
N ASP A 194 22.12 0.62 -8.77
CA ASP A 194 20.96 0.55 -9.67
C ASP A 194 20.28 -0.83 -9.53
N VAL A 195 18.96 -0.81 -9.35
CA VAL A 195 18.13 -2.01 -9.23
C VAL A 195 16.76 -1.77 -9.86
N CYS A 196 16.19 -2.80 -10.47
CA CYS A 196 14.80 -2.79 -10.90
C CYS A 196 13.89 -3.24 -9.75
N PHE A 197 13.01 -2.35 -9.27
CA PHE A 197 12.06 -2.67 -8.21
C PHE A 197 11.05 -3.76 -8.60
N SER A 198 10.77 -3.96 -9.90
CA SER A 198 9.79 -4.96 -10.33
C SER A 198 10.32 -6.40 -10.27
N CYS A 199 11.57 -6.64 -10.66
CA CYS A 199 12.17 -7.98 -10.71
C CYS A 199 13.35 -8.20 -9.74
N HIS A 200 13.75 -7.15 -9.03
CA HIS A 200 14.85 -7.14 -8.06
C HIS A 200 16.22 -7.51 -8.67
N THR A 201 16.39 -7.38 -9.98
CA THR A 201 17.68 -7.60 -10.65
C THR A 201 18.55 -6.35 -10.58
N ALA A 202 19.87 -6.56 -10.57
CA ALA A 202 20.85 -5.48 -10.66
C ALA A 202 20.74 -4.73 -12.00
N GLY A 203 20.92 -3.41 -11.95
CA GLY A 203 20.91 -2.53 -13.13
C GLY A 203 19.53 -2.02 -13.55
N HIS A 204 19.52 -1.05 -14.46
CA HIS A 204 18.33 -0.52 -15.13
C HIS A 204 18.28 -1.07 -16.55
N HIS A 205 17.40 -2.04 -16.80
CA HIS A 205 17.27 -2.72 -18.09
C HIS A 205 16.23 -2.03 -19.00
N THR A 206 16.49 -0.76 -19.33
CA THR A 206 15.58 0.06 -20.15
C THR A 206 15.30 -0.59 -21.51
N GLY A 207 14.03 -0.71 -21.88
CA GLY A 207 13.61 -1.32 -23.15
C GLY A 207 13.69 -2.85 -23.17
N GLN A 208 14.13 -3.49 -22.08
CA GLN A 208 14.07 -4.93 -21.91
C GLN A 208 13.00 -5.28 -20.86
N PRO A 209 12.11 -6.26 -21.12
CA PRO A 209 11.17 -6.71 -20.11
C PRO A 209 11.93 -7.26 -18.90
N CYS A 210 11.33 -7.14 -17.72
CA CYS A 210 11.78 -7.94 -16.57
C CYS A 210 11.79 -9.41 -17.01
N SER A 211 12.96 -10.07 -16.96
CA SER A 211 13.09 -11.47 -17.38
C SER A 211 11.98 -12.29 -16.71
N SER A 212 11.18 -12.93 -17.55
CA SER A 212 9.88 -13.49 -17.21
C SER A 212 9.99 -14.46 -16.04
N LEU A 213 9.26 -14.16 -14.95
CA LEU A 213 8.68 -15.21 -14.11
C LEU A 213 8.03 -16.22 -15.06
N GLU A 214 8.48 -17.47 -14.96
CA GLU A 214 8.13 -18.59 -15.84
C GLU A 214 6.66 -18.53 -16.28
N SER A 215 6.42 -18.86 -17.56
CA SER A 215 5.13 -18.80 -18.24
C SER A 215 4.12 -19.77 -17.63
N ASN A 216 3.61 -19.48 -16.45
CA ASN A 216 2.44 -20.14 -15.90
C ASN A 216 1.20 -19.39 -16.41
N GLU A 217 0.42 -20.09 -17.24
CA GLU A 217 -0.82 -19.57 -17.85
C GLU A 217 -1.94 -19.33 -16.83
N ASP A 218 -1.79 -19.88 -15.63
CA ASP A 218 -2.73 -19.78 -14.52
C ASP A 218 -2.36 -18.70 -13.50
N ILE A 219 -1.65 -17.66 -13.94
CA ILE A 219 -1.33 -16.50 -13.11
C ILE A 219 -2.19 -15.30 -13.49
N ALA A 220 -2.86 -14.71 -12.50
CA ALA A 220 -3.44 -13.38 -12.58
C ALA A 220 -2.73 -12.43 -11.60
N GLN A 221 -2.84 -11.12 -11.81
CA GLN A 221 -2.34 -10.13 -10.86
C GLN A 221 -3.50 -9.30 -10.29
N CYS A 222 -3.53 -9.06 -8.99
CA CYS A 222 -4.50 -8.14 -8.40
C CYS A 222 -4.44 -6.76 -9.11
N PRO A 223 -5.57 -6.12 -9.47
CA PRO A 223 -5.55 -4.84 -10.18
C PRO A 223 -4.93 -3.73 -9.34
N GLU A 224 -5.10 -3.80 -8.01
CA GLU A 224 -4.64 -2.77 -7.08
C GLU A 224 -3.22 -3.04 -6.57
N CYS A 225 -2.91 -4.23 -6.02
CA CYS A 225 -1.59 -4.51 -5.44
C CYS A 225 -0.64 -5.32 -6.34
N LYS A 226 -1.11 -5.84 -7.49
CA LYS A 226 -0.37 -6.67 -8.47
C LYS A 226 0.32 -7.90 -7.88
N LEU A 227 -0.08 -8.33 -6.69
CA LEU A 227 0.24 -9.65 -6.17
C LEU A 227 -0.18 -10.71 -7.19
N HIS A 228 0.74 -11.61 -7.51
CA HIS A 228 0.47 -12.76 -8.35
C HIS A 228 -0.40 -13.74 -7.58
N PHE A 229 -1.47 -14.18 -8.22
CA PHE A 229 -2.30 -15.27 -7.76
C PHE A 229 -2.14 -16.43 -8.72
N VAL A 230 -2.13 -17.65 -8.21
CA VAL A 230 -2.33 -18.89 -8.96
C VAL A 230 -3.67 -19.45 -8.55
N LYS A 231 -4.50 -19.88 -9.50
CA LYS A 231 -5.80 -20.48 -9.21
C LYS A 231 -5.66 -21.99 -9.20
N SER A 232 -6.02 -22.62 -8.08
CA SER A 232 -6.00 -24.08 -7.95
C SER A 232 -7.33 -24.73 -8.36
N ASP A 233 -8.47 -24.08 -8.12
CA ASP A 233 -9.81 -24.36 -8.70
C ASP A 233 -10.86 -23.37 -8.11
N GLY A 234 -12.03 -23.19 -8.74
CA GLY A 234 -13.21 -22.53 -8.12
C GLY A 234 -13.75 -21.25 -8.78
N CYS A 235 -14.37 -20.39 -7.96
CA CYS A 235 -15.10 -19.18 -8.37
C CYS A 235 -14.23 -18.15 -9.14
N ASP A 236 -14.84 -17.35 -10.01
CA ASP A 236 -14.16 -16.25 -10.72
C ASP A 236 -13.94 -15.02 -9.83
N SER A 237 -14.70 -14.90 -8.74
CA SER A 237 -14.66 -13.76 -7.84
C SER A 237 -13.52 -13.89 -6.84
N MET A 238 -12.53 -13.01 -6.92
CA MET A 238 -11.34 -13.02 -6.08
C MET A 238 -11.34 -11.83 -5.12
N THR A 239 -10.90 -12.05 -3.89
CA THR A 239 -10.54 -10.97 -2.96
C THR A 239 -9.06 -11.06 -2.68
N CYS A 240 -8.32 -10.02 -3.05
CA CYS A 240 -6.91 -9.93 -2.76
C CYS A 240 -6.67 -9.70 -1.27
N PHE A 241 -5.51 -10.12 -0.76
CA PHE A 241 -5.00 -9.75 0.57
C PHE A 241 -4.95 -8.22 0.83
N CYS A 242 -4.80 -7.38 -0.20
CA CYS A 242 -4.91 -5.92 -0.06
C CYS A 242 -6.37 -5.42 0.10
N GLY A 243 -7.33 -6.34 0.13
CA GLY A 243 -8.77 -6.09 0.23
C GLY A 243 -9.44 -5.72 -1.10
N GLN A 244 -8.72 -5.72 -2.22
CA GLN A 244 -9.31 -5.45 -3.52
C GLN A 244 -10.11 -6.66 -4.02
N TYR A 245 -11.36 -6.42 -4.37
CA TYR A 245 -12.18 -7.39 -5.09
C TYR A 245 -11.94 -7.28 -6.60
N PHE A 246 -11.82 -8.41 -7.30
CA PHE A 246 -11.62 -8.45 -8.75
C PHE A 246 -12.08 -9.78 -9.36
N SER A 247 -12.32 -9.78 -10.68
CA SER A 247 -12.58 -11.01 -11.46
C SER A 247 -11.25 -11.63 -11.88
N TRP A 248 -11.10 -12.92 -11.61
CA TRP A 248 -9.93 -13.71 -12.00
C TRP A 248 -9.74 -13.72 -13.51
N GLN A 249 -10.77 -14.09 -14.27
CA GLN A 249 -10.72 -14.21 -15.73
C GLN A 249 -10.29 -12.90 -16.37
N ASN A 250 -10.85 -11.77 -15.91
CA ASN A 250 -10.51 -10.46 -16.43
C ASN A 250 -9.03 -10.11 -16.19
N GLU A 251 -8.55 -10.25 -14.95
CA GLU A 251 -7.18 -9.87 -14.62
C GLU A 251 -6.14 -10.86 -15.14
N ARG A 252 -6.52 -12.14 -15.32
CA ARG A 252 -5.71 -13.14 -16.03
C ARG A 252 -5.53 -12.74 -17.49
N MET A 253 -6.62 -12.41 -18.18
CA MET A 253 -6.54 -11.91 -19.57
C MET A 253 -5.67 -10.65 -19.66
N VAL A 254 -5.90 -9.66 -18.80
CA VAL A 254 -5.09 -8.42 -18.76
C VAL A 254 -3.61 -8.75 -18.53
N PHE A 255 -3.29 -9.70 -17.65
CA PHE A 255 -1.92 -10.11 -17.39
C PHE A 255 -1.29 -10.86 -18.58
N GLN A 256 -2.03 -11.74 -19.23
CA GLN A 256 -1.58 -12.46 -20.43
C GLN A 256 -1.33 -11.49 -21.59
N PHE A 257 -2.22 -10.52 -21.84
CA PHE A 257 -2.03 -9.51 -22.88
C PHE A 257 -0.78 -8.66 -22.66
N LYS A 258 -0.40 -8.38 -21.41
CA LYS A 258 0.85 -7.67 -21.10
C LYS A 258 2.11 -8.46 -21.45
N LYS A 259 2.02 -9.78 -21.61
CA LYS A 259 3.14 -10.65 -21.99
C LYS A 259 3.31 -10.75 -23.51
N ILE A 260 2.30 -10.37 -24.29
CA ILE A 260 2.38 -10.43 -25.76
C ILE A 260 3.24 -9.27 -26.25
N SER A 261 4.34 -9.59 -26.93
CA SER A 261 5.24 -8.58 -27.49
C SER A 261 4.57 -7.89 -28.69
N PRO A 262 4.80 -6.58 -28.94
CA PRO A 262 4.18 -5.86 -30.07
C PRO A 262 4.42 -6.51 -31.44
N THR A 263 5.50 -7.28 -31.59
CA THR A 263 5.85 -8.01 -32.82
C THR A 263 4.97 -9.23 -33.12
N SER A 264 4.08 -9.63 -32.21
CA SER A 264 3.17 -10.77 -32.39
C SER A 264 1.83 -10.41 -33.04
N LEU A 265 1.60 -9.12 -33.34
CA LEU A 265 0.33 -8.60 -33.86
C LEU A 265 0.38 -8.22 -35.35
N SER A 266 1.44 -8.66 -36.06
CA SER A 266 1.60 -8.52 -37.52
C SER A 266 1.21 -9.79 -38.25
#